data_AF-A0A9X9F2Z2-F1
#
_entry.id   AF-A0A9X9F2Z2-F1
#
_cell.length_a   1.000
_cell.length_b   1.000
_cell.length_c   1.000
_cell.angle_alpha   90.00
_cell.angle_beta   90.00
_cell.angle_gamma   90.00
#
_symmetry.space_group_name_H-M   'P 1'
#
loop_
_entity.id
_entity.type
_entity.pdbx_description
1 polymer ?
#
loop_
_entity_poly.entity_id
_entity_poly.type
_entity_poly.pdbx_seq_one_letter_code
_entity_poly.pdbx_strand_id
1 'polypeptide(L)'
;MAAVVFVLFVRLFIQGTLGEWIVRFLENSYHLERWDAMIIYQYTIRNNIEIFIYVAVAISILILCRVMLLKFVKYFEEINNGIDILIQNEDKQIELSAEMEFMEQKLNTLKRTLEKREHDAKVAEQRKNEVVMYLAHDIKTPLTSVIGYLILL
;
A
#
# COMPACT_ATOMS: atom_id res chain seq x y z
N MET A 1 -21.88 9.67 23.56
CA MET A 1 -21.74 11.14 23.42
C MET A 1 -21.49 11.56 21.97
N ALA A 2 -20.36 11.18 21.35
CA ALA A 2 -20.02 11.61 19.98
C ALA A 2 -21.04 11.25 18.89
N ALA A 3 -21.59 10.02 18.90
CA ALA A 3 -22.60 9.60 17.92
C ALA A 3 -23.91 10.40 18.03
N VAL A 4 -24.33 10.75 19.25
CA VAL A 4 -25.54 11.55 19.49
C VAL A 4 -25.35 12.99 18.98
N VAL A 5 -24.17 13.57 19.24
CA VAL A 5 -23.82 14.91 18.73
C VAL A 5 -23.78 14.91 17.19
N PHE A 6 -23.25 13.85 16.57
CA PHE A 6 -23.23 13.72 15.11
C PHE A 6 -24.64 13.64 14.52
N VAL A 7 -25.53 12.82 15.10
CA VAL A 7 -26.93 12.72 14.64
C VAL A 7 -27.66 14.07 14.81
N LEU A 8 -27.46 14.77 15.93
CA LEU A 8 -28.03 16.10 16.14
C LEU A 8 -27.51 17.12 15.13
N PHE A 9 -26.21 17.09 14.82
CA PHE A 9 -25.60 17.95 13.81
C PHE A 9 -26.20 17.70 12.42
N VAL A 10 -26.33 16.44 12.00
CA VAL A 10 -26.97 16.08 10.72
C VAL A 10 -28.42 16.58 10.68
N ARG A 11 -29.16 16.44 11.79
CA ARG A 11 -30.55 16.89 11.88
C ARG A 11 -30.66 18.41 11.74
N LEU A 12 -29.79 19.18 12.39
CA LEU A 12 -29.73 20.63 12.27
C LEU A 12 -29.33 21.08 10.85
N PHE A 13 -28.38 20.38 10.24
CA PHE A 13 -27.91 20.69 8.89
C PHE A 13 -28.98 20.45 7.82
N ILE A 14 -29.76 19.37 7.97
CA ILE A 14 -30.93 19.07 7.11
C ILE A 14 -32.02 20.13 7.31
N GLN A 15 -32.30 20.53 8.55
CA GLN A 15 -33.37 21.49 8.84
C GLN A 15 -33.04 22.94 8.45
N GLY A 16 -31.76 23.33 8.48
CA GLY A 16 -31.29 24.65 8.09
C GLY A 16 -30.96 24.72 6.60
N THR A 17 -29.66 24.66 6.29
CA THR A 17 -29.12 24.98 4.96
C THR A 17 -29.63 24.05 3.85
N LEU A 18 -29.66 22.74 4.09
CA LEU A 18 -30.12 21.80 3.07
C LEU A 18 -31.62 21.89 2.85
N GLY A 19 -32.41 22.06 3.90
CA GLY A 19 -33.86 22.17 3.81
C GLY A 19 -34.29 23.38 3.00
N GLU A 20 -33.70 24.54 3.27
CA GLU A 20 -33.97 25.74 2.47
C GLU A 20 -33.51 25.59 1.02
N TRP A 21 -32.37 24.95 0.77
CA TRP A 21 -31.89 24.67 -0.58
C TRP A 21 -32.86 23.74 -1.34
N ILE A 22 -33.36 22.68 -0.69
CA ILE A 22 -34.34 21.75 -1.26
C ILE A 22 -35.66 22.47 -1.57
N VAL A 23 -36.15 23.32 -0.65
CA VAL A 23 -37.39 24.10 -0.87
C VAL A 23 -37.23 25.06 -2.04
N ARG A 24 -36.10 25.79 -2.14
CA ARG A 24 -35.80 26.66 -3.28
C ARG A 24 -35.66 25.88 -4.58
N PHE A 25 -35.07 24.68 -4.53
CA PHE A 25 -34.98 23.80 -5.70
C PHE A 25 -36.36 23.34 -6.18
N LEU A 26 -37.25 22.97 -5.26
CA LEU A 26 -38.65 22.62 -5.56
C LEU A 26 -39.43 23.81 -6.13
N GLU A 27 -39.26 25.00 -5.56
CA GLU A 27 -39.85 26.26 -6.03
C GLU A 27 -39.40 26.57 -7.48
N ASN A 28 -38.11 26.48 -7.76
CA ASN A 28 -37.56 26.82 -9.07
C ASN A 28 -37.85 25.76 -10.14
N SER A 29 -37.91 24.48 -9.77
CA SER A 29 -38.09 23.37 -10.72
C SER A 29 -39.56 23.14 -11.08
N TYR A 30 -40.49 23.35 -10.13
CA TYR A 30 -41.92 23.06 -10.31
C TYR A 30 -42.82 24.32 -10.33
N HIS A 31 -42.25 25.52 -10.23
CA HIS A 31 -42.99 26.79 -10.13
C HIS A 31 -44.09 26.78 -9.05
N LEU A 32 -43.82 26.07 -7.95
CA LEU A 32 -44.74 25.97 -6.81
C LEU A 32 -44.67 27.23 -5.96
N GLU A 33 -45.80 27.61 -5.36
CA GLU A 33 -45.81 28.66 -4.34
C GLU A 33 -44.96 28.21 -3.14
N ARG A 34 -44.20 29.14 -2.55
CA ARG A 34 -43.23 28.82 -1.50
C ARG A 34 -43.85 28.11 -0.29
N TRP A 35 -45.13 28.37 -0.02
CA TRP A 35 -45.91 27.71 1.01
C TRP A 35 -46.19 26.23 0.69
N ASP A 36 -46.57 25.92 -0.56
CA ASP A 36 -46.81 24.54 -1.00
C ASP A 36 -45.51 23.72 -1.01
N ALA A 37 -44.42 24.31 -1.50
CA ALA A 37 -43.10 23.69 -1.47
C ALA A 37 -42.64 23.37 -0.03
N MET A 38 -42.93 24.26 0.93
CA MET A 38 -42.61 24.05 2.35
C MET A 38 -43.47 22.93 2.97
N ILE A 39 -44.76 22.84 2.61
CA ILE A 39 -45.65 21.78 3.10
C ILE A 39 -45.19 20.41 2.58
N ILE A 40 -44.88 20.32 1.29
CA ILE A 40 -44.37 19.08 0.68
C ILE A 40 -43.04 18.69 1.33
N TYR A 41 -42.11 19.63 1.51
CA TYR A 41 -40.86 19.39 2.21
C TYR A 41 -41.10 18.87 3.63
N GLN A 42 -41.93 19.55 4.42
CA GLN A 42 -42.21 19.13 5.79
C GLN A 42 -42.88 17.75 5.85
N TYR A 43 -43.84 17.46 4.97
CA TYR A 43 -44.53 16.17 4.98
C TYR A 43 -43.60 15.02 4.55
N THR A 44 -42.86 15.19 3.46
CA THR A 44 -41.98 14.15 2.91
C THR A 44 -40.72 13.96 3.75
N ILE A 45 -40.06 15.04 4.17
CA ILE A 45 -38.75 14.98 4.85
C ILE A 45 -38.92 14.79 6.35
N ARG A 46 -39.86 15.48 7.03
CA ARG A 46 -39.99 15.35 8.50
C ARG A 46 -40.46 13.96 8.91
N ASN A 47 -41.35 13.34 8.12
CA ASN A 47 -41.87 12.00 8.41
C ASN A 47 -40.86 10.88 8.10
N ASN A 48 -39.94 11.10 7.15
CA ASN A 48 -38.95 10.09 6.72
C ASN A 48 -37.50 10.48 7.03
N ILE A 49 -37.27 11.40 7.97
CA ILE A 49 -35.94 11.95 8.26
C ILE A 49 -34.92 10.87 8.63
N GLU A 50 -35.37 9.81 9.33
CA GLU A 50 -34.52 8.67 9.71
C GLU A 50 -33.99 7.91 8.47
N ILE A 51 -34.84 7.70 7.45
CA ILE A 51 -34.43 7.03 6.20
C ILE A 51 -33.40 7.87 5.46
N PHE A 52 -33.62 9.19 5.37
CA PHE A 52 -32.65 10.10 4.75
C PHE A 52 -31.31 10.12 5.48
N ILE A 53 -31.32 10.05 6.83
CA ILE A 53 -30.09 9.95 7.62
C ILE A 53 -29.36 8.64 7.30
N TYR A 54 -30.05 7.49 7.25
CA TYR A 54 -29.42 6.21 6.89
C TYR A 54 -28.82 6.25 5.48
N VAL A 55 -29.52 6.82 4.50
CA VAL A 55 -29.02 6.98 3.13
C VAL A 55 -27.79 7.90 3.10
N ALA A 56 -27.82 9.03 3.80
CA ALA A 56 -26.69 9.96 3.87
C ALA A 56 -25.46 9.31 4.52
N VAL A 57 -25.65 8.54 5.60
CA VAL A 57 -24.58 7.77 6.25
C VAL A 57 -24.03 6.70 5.31
N ALA A 58 -24.89 5.96 4.61
CA ALA A 58 -24.46 4.95 3.64
C ALA A 58 -23.63 5.56 2.50
N ILE A 59 -24.07 6.70 1.94
CA ILE A 59 -23.33 7.43 0.91
C ILE A 59 -21.98 7.92 1.45
N SER A 60 -21.94 8.47 2.66
CA SER A 60 -20.70 8.91 3.30
C SER A 60 -19.70 7.75 3.46
N ILE A 61 -20.17 6.58 3.92
CA ILE A 61 -19.35 5.37 4.03
C ILE A 61 -18.84 4.93 2.66
N LEU A 62 -19.68 4.95 1.62
CA LEU A 62 -19.27 4.59 0.27
C LEU A 62 -18.18 5.53 -0.28
N ILE A 63 -18.31 6.84 -0.05
CA ILE A 63 -17.31 7.83 -0.46
C ILE A 63 -15.99 7.59 0.30
N LEU A 64 -16.05 7.41 1.63
CA LEU A 64 -14.87 7.12 2.45
C LEU A 64 -14.18 5.83 2.00
N CYS A 65 -14.95 4.79 1.73
CA CYS A 65 -14.45 3.52 1.23
C CYS A 65 -13.75 3.69 -0.12
N ARG A 66 -14.35 4.44 -1.06
CA ARG A 66 -13.72 4.75 -2.36
C ARG A 66 -12.38 5.48 -2.18
N VAL A 67 -12.34 6.50 -1.33
CA VAL A 67 -11.09 7.27 -1.08
C VAL A 67 -10.02 6.37 -0.44
N MET A 68 -10.39 5.55 0.54
CA MET A 68 -9.46 4.61 1.16
C MET A 68 -8.92 3.59 0.16
N LEU A 69 -9.77 3.02 -0.69
CA LEU A 69 -9.36 2.06 -1.71
C LEU A 69 -8.38 2.68 -2.71
N LEU A 70 -8.62 3.91 -3.16
CA LEU A 70 -7.71 4.60 -4.07
C LEU A 70 -6.33 4.81 -3.44
N LYS A 71 -6.28 5.24 -2.17
CA LYS A 71 -5.02 5.37 -1.42
C LYS A 71 -4.32 4.02 -1.26
N PHE A 72 -5.08 2.98 -0.93
CA PHE A 72 -4.55 1.63 -0.76
C PHE A 72 -3.90 1.12 -2.05
N VAL A 73 -4.55 1.28 -3.20
CA VAL A 73 -4.00 0.87 -4.50
C VAL A 73 -2.71 1.62 -4.80
N LYS A 74 -2.66 2.93 -4.56
CA LYS A 74 -1.43 3.72 -4.75
C LYS A 74 -0.28 3.19 -3.91
N TYR A 75 -0.50 2.95 -2.61
CA TYR A 75 0.55 2.44 -1.73
C TYR A 75 0.97 1.01 -2.11
N PHE A 76 0.03 0.19 -2.56
CA PHE A 76 0.33 -1.15 -3.03
C PHE A 76 1.24 -1.12 -4.27
N GLU A 77 1.00 -0.19 -5.19
CA GLU A 77 1.83 0.02 -6.38
C GLU A 77 3.25 0.50 -6.01
N GLU A 78 3.38 1.42 -5.05
CA GLU A 78 4.69 1.86 -4.52
C GLU A 78 5.51 0.68 -3.94
N ILE A 79 4.84 -0.19 -3.16
CA ILE A 79 5.48 -1.40 -2.60
C ILE A 79 5.89 -2.36 -3.72
N ASN A 80 5.02 -2.58 -4.70
CA ASN A 80 5.31 -3.49 -5.80
C ASN A 80 6.51 -3.01 -6.62
N ASN A 81 6.59 -1.71 -6.90
CA ASN A 81 7.75 -1.10 -7.56
C ASN A 81 9.03 -1.27 -6.72
N GLY A 82 8.96 -1.10 -5.40
CA GLY A 82 10.08 -1.36 -4.51
C GLY A 82 10.56 -2.82 -4.55
N ILE A 83 9.63 -3.78 -4.65
CA ILE A 83 9.94 -5.20 -4.83
C ILE A 83 10.57 -5.47 -6.21
N ASP A 84 10.07 -4.85 -7.27
CA ASP A 84 10.64 -5.00 -8.62
C ASP A 84 12.11 -4.51 -8.67
N ILE A 85 12.42 -3.39 -8.02
CA ILE A 85 13.81 -2.89 -7.84
C ILE A 85 14.68 -3.94 -7.12
N LEU A 86 14.12 -4.61 -6.10
CA LEU A 86 14.80 -5.66 -5.35
C LEU A 86 15.12 -6.88 -6.24
N ILE A 87 14.19 -7.28 -7.10
CA ILE A 87 14.35 -8.43 -8.01
C ILE A 87 15.36 -8.13 -9.11
N GLN A 88 15.38 -6.90 -9.61
CA GLN A 88 16.27 -6.48 -10.68
C GLN A 88 17.71 -6.21 -10.20
N ASN A 89 17.98 -6.29 -8.88
CA ASN A 89 19.27 -5.99 -8.26
C ASN A 89 19.82 -4.61 -8.68
N GLU A 90 18.95 -3.62 -8.88
CA GLU A 90 19.41 -2.27 -9.17
C GLU A 90 20.04 -1.65 -7.91
N ASP A 91 21.16 -0.94 -8.05
CA ASP A 91 21.87 -0.26 -6.93
C ASP A 91 21.08 0.90 -6.30
N LYS A 92 19.83 1.12 -6.71
CA LYS A 92 18.99 2.20 -6.20
C LYS A 92 18.40 1.84 -4.82
N GLN A 93 18.30 2.84 -3.93
CA GLN A 93 17.57 2.66 -2.67
C GLN A 93 16.07 2.63 -2.95
N ILE A 94 15.34 1.78 -2.23
CA ILE A 94 13.89 1.75 -2.31
C ILE A 94 13.39 2.94 -1.49
N GLU A 95 12.67 3.86 -2.12
CA GLU A 95 12.05 5.03 -1.50
C GLU A 95 10.53 4.88 -1.64
N LEU A 96 9.80 4.93 -0.51
CA LEU A 96 8.33 4.95 -0.52
C LEU A 96 7.81 6.29 0.00
N SER A 97 6.49 6.51 -0.12
CA SER A 97 5.84 7.65 0.52
C SER A 97 6.08 7.68 2.04
N ALA A 98 6.08 8.89 2.62
CA ALA A 98 6.38 9.10 4.05
C ALA A 98 5.42 8.33 4.97
N GLU A 99 4.18 8.09 4.54
CA GLU A 99 3.20 7.27 5.25
C GLU A 99 3.57 5.77 5.31
N MET A 100 4.48 5.32 4.45
CA MET A 100 4.97 3.95 4.30
C MET A 100 6.44 3.76 4.70
N GLU A 101 7.02 4.70 5.46
CA GLU A 101 8.42 4.65 5.91
C GLU A 101 8.80 3.31 6.58
N PHE A 102 7.89 2.73 7.37
CA PHE A 102 8.12 1.41 7.98
C PHE A 102 8.35 0.30 6.93
N MET A 103 7.60 0.34 5.83
CA MET A 103 7.75 -0.62 4.75
C MET A 103 9.05 -0.39 3.98
N GLU A 104 9.42 0.87 3.78
CA GLU A 104 10.70 1.27 3.17
C GLU A 104 11.89 0.71 3.94
N GLN A 105 11.93 0.95 5.26
CA GLN A 105 13.00 0.45 6.12
C GLN A 105 13.09 -1.08 6.08
N LYS A 106 11.95 -1.77 6.04
CA LYS A 106 11.90 -3.23 5.97
C LYS A 106 12.44 -3.75 4.63
N LEU A 107 12.03 -3.15 3.52
CA LEU A 107 12.50 -3.54 2.18
C LEU A 107 14.00 -3.28 2.00
N ASN A 108 14.50 -2.13 2.45
CA ASN A 108 15.93 -1.82 2.41
C ASN A 108 16.77 -2.75 3.32
N THR A 109 16.22 -3.18 4.47
CA THR A 109 16.88 -4.18 5.33
C THR A 109 16.95 -5.55 4.66
N LEU A 110 15.87 -5.96 3.98
CA LEU A 110 15.84 -7.19 3.21
C LEU A 110 16.87 -7.16 2.08
N LYS A 111 16.97 -6.05 1.34
CA LYS A 111 18.00 -5.84 0.31
C LYS A 111 19.40 -6.08 0.83
N ARG A 112 19.80 -5.38 1.90
CA ARG A 112 21.13 -5.54 2.52
C ARG A 112 21.40 -6.98 2.95
N THR A 113 20.37 -7.68 3.43
CA THR A 113 20.48 -9.08 3.84
C THR A 113 20.70 -10.01 2.64
N LEU A 114 20.02 -9.77 1.53
CA LEU A 114 20.19 -10.52 0.29
C LEU A 114 21.58 -10.30 -0.32
N GLU A 115 22.01 -9.04 -0.44
CA GLU A 115 23.35 -8.68 -0.92
C GLU A 115 24.45 -9.36 -0.09
N LYS A 116 24.31 -9.34 1.24
CA LYS A 116 25.25 -10.03 2.13
C LYS A 116 25.28 -11.53 1.88
N ARG A 117 24.11 -12.18 1.73
CA ARG A 117 24.04 -13.62 1.45
C ARG A 117 24.64 -13.99 0.10
N GLU A 118 24.43 -13.17 -0.92
CA GLU A 118 25.05 -13.37 -2.23
C GLU A 118 26.57 -13.26 -2.15
N HIS A 119 27.08 -12.25 -1.43
CA HIS A 119 28.51 -12.10 -1.20
C HIS A 119 29.11 -13.30 -0.44
N ASP A 120 28.48 -13.71 0.65
CA ASP A 120 28.92 -14.86 1.45
C ASP A 120 28.93 -16.16 0.62
N ALA A 121 27.93 -16.35 -0.27
CA ALA A 121 27.87 -17.48 -1.18
C ALA A 121 29.01 -17.46 -2.21
N LYS A 122 29.31 -16.30 -2.81
CA LYS A 122 30.45 -16.14 -3.74
C LYS A 122 31.78 -16.42 -3.05
N VAL A 123 31.98 -15.93 -1.83
CA VAL A 123 33.19 -16.19 -1.04
C VAL A 123 33.32 -17.69 -0.69
N ALA A 124 32.22 -18.34 -0.33
CA ALA A 124 32.22 -19.78 -0.06
C ALA A 124 32.58 -20.60 -1.32
N GLU A 125 32.08 -20.20 -2.49
CA GLU A 125 32.42 -20.82 -3.76
C GLU A 125 33.90 -20.63 -4.13
N GLN A 126 34.43 -19.42 -3.96
CA GLN A 126 35.85 -19.13 -4.17
C GLN A 126 36.75 -19.96 -3.26
N ARG A 127 36.44 -20.03 -1.95
CA ARG A 127 37.20 -20.87 -1.01
C ARG A 127 37.17 -22.35 -1.41
N LYS A 128 36.03 -22.86 -1.87
CA LYS A 128 35.93 -24.24 -2.36
C LYS A 128 36.86 -24.45 -3.56
N ASN A 129 36.85 -23.51 -4.51
CA ASN A 129 37.69 -23.59 -5.70
C ASN A 129 39.19 -23.49 -5.37
N GLU A 130 39.58 -22.65 -4.42
CA GLU A 130 40.96 -22.56 -3.92
C GLU A 130 41.41 -23.86 -3.25
N VAL A 131 40.56 -24.46 -2.40
CA VAL A 131 40.83 -25.76 -1.77
C VAL A 131 41.00 -26.86 -2.83
N VAL A 132 40.11 -26.92 -3.82
CA VAL A 132 40.21 -27.89 -4.92
C VAL A 132 41.48 -27.69 -5.73
N MET A 133 41.85 -26.45 -6.05
CA MET A 133 43.08 -26.11 -6.76
C MET A 133 44.32 -26.55 -5.97
N TYR A 134 44.33 -26.29 -4.65
CA TYR A 134 45.42 -26.68 -3.76
C TYR A 134 45.59 -28.20 -3.71
N LEU A 135 44.47 -28.94 -3.56
CA LEU A 135 44.49 -30.42 -3.60
C LEU A 135 45.01 -30.96 -4.94
N ALA A 136 44.61 -30.37 -6.06
CA ALA A 136 45.10 -30.78 -7.38
C ALA A 136 46.61 -30.53 -7.53
N HIS A 137 47.12 -29.43 -6.97
CA HIS A 137 48.55 -29.13 -6.95
C HIS A 137 49.34 -30.15 -6.11
N ASP A 138 48.85 -30.46 -4.90
CA ASP A 138 49.47 -31.43 -3.99
C ASP A 138 49.46 -32.86 -4.54
N ILE A 139 48.56 -33.20 -5.46
CA ILE A 139 48.53 -34.53 -6.11
C ILE A 139 49.52 -34.61 -7.28
N LYS A 140 49.67 -33.54 -8.07
CA LYS A 140 50.55 -33.53 -9.25
C LYS A 140 52.03 -33.55 -8.88
N THR A 141 52.41 -32.85 -7.82
CA THR A 141 53.81 -32.69 -7.37
C THR A 141 54.48 -34.02 -6.96
N PRO A 142 53.88 -34.90 -6.15
CA PRO A 142 54.46 -36.20 -5.82
C PRO A 142 54.42 -37.18 -6.98
N LEU A 143 53.39 -37.16 -7.85
CA LEU A 143 53.33 -38.04 -9.02
C LEU A 143 54.49 -37.77 -9.99
N THR A 144 54.83 -36.49 -10.20
CA THR A 144 55.97 -36.09 -11.03
C THR A 144 57.31 -36.48 -10.38
N SER A 145 57.38 -36.42 -9.05
CA SER A 145 58.55 -36.86 -8.27
C SER A 145 58.75 -38.39 -8.35
N VAL A 146 57.68 -39.18 -8.26
CA VAL A 146 57.72 -40.65 -8.39
C VAL A 146 58.11 -41.09 -9.82
N ILE A 147 57.59 -40.42 -10.85
CA ILE A 147 58.00 -40.67 -12.25
C ILE A 147 59.47 -40.31 -12.46
N GLY A 148 59.95 -39.20 -11.90
CA GLY A 148 61.36 -38.82 -11.96
C GLY A 148 62.28 -39.84 -11.29
N TYR A 149 61.84 -40.44 -10.17
CA TYR A 149 62.57 -41.50 -9.49
C TYR A 149 62.63 -42.80 -10.32
N LEU A 150 61.55 -43.15 -11.03
CA LEU A 150 61.49 -44.31 -11.93
C LEU A 150 62.30 -44.14 -13.22
N ILE A 151 62.58 -42.90 -13.65
CA ILE A 151 63.41 -42.62 -14.85
C ILE A 151 64.90 -42.63 -14.51
N LEU A 152 65.26 -42.36 -13.25
CA LEU A 152 66.66 -42.31 -12.77
C LEU A 152 67.20 -43.66 -12.29
N LEU A 153 66.36 -44.71 -12.27
CA LEU A 153 66.70 -46.09 -11.92
C LEU A 153 66.68 -46.97 -13.18
#